data_AF-A0A3G2GDA5-F1
#
_entry.id   AF-A0A3G2GDA5-F1
#
_cell.length_a   1.000
_cell.length_b   1.000
_cell.length_c   1.000
_cell.angle_alpha   90.00
_cell.angle_beta   90.00
_cell.angle_gamma   90.00
#
_symmetry.space_group_name_H-M   'P 1'
#
loop_
_entity.id
_entity.type
_entity.pdbx_description
1 polymer ?
#
loop_
_entity_poly.entity_id
_entity_poly.type
_entity_poly.pdbx_seq_one_letter_code
_entity_poly.pdbx_strand_id
1 'polypeptide(L)'
;MENYGYTKDGNTQQQNNAPYKSEKKIPAALLGLLVGWLALNKFYLGYTKEGIIQLVLNVVTFGAASIIPFIEGIIYLFMSDEQFDNTYVHNKKGWL
;
A
#
# COMPACT_ATOMS: atom_id res chain seq x y z
N MET A 1 12.35 16.56 36.33
CA MET A 1 11.59 15.34 35.97
C MET A 1 10.32 15.79 35.28
N GLU A 2 10.43 16.06 33.99
CA GLU A 2 9.29 16.55 33.19
C GLU A 2 8.73 15.37 32.42
N ASN A 3 7.48 15.08 32.75
CA ASN A 3 6.63 14.07 32.14
C ASN A 3 6.11 14.65 30.82
N TYR A 4 6.77 14.30 29.72
CA TYR A 4 6.32 14.70 28.39
C TYR A 4 5.28 13.68 27.90
N GLY A 5 4.02 13.99 28.21
CA GLY A 5 2.88 13.41 27.53
C GLY A 5 2.92 13.81 26.06
N TYR A 6 3.20 12.83 25.20
CA TYR A 6 3.06 13.00 23.75
C TYR A 6 1.69 12.49 23.29
N THR A 7 1.09 13.34 22.47
CA THR A 7 -0.29 13.36 22.02
C THR A 7 -0.62 12.22 21.05
N LYS A 8 -1.80 11.63 21.20
CA LYS A 8 -2.39 10.70 20.24
C LYS A 8 -2.78 11.45 18.97
N ASP A 9 -2.17 11.08 17.84
CA ASP A 9 -2.75 11.29 16.52
C ASP A 9 -2.27 10.18 15.57
N GLY A 10 -3.22 9.59 14.82
CA GLY A 10 -2.95 8.63 13.74
C GLY A 10 -3.10 7.13 14.07
N ASN A 11 -4.35 6.65 14.08
CA ASN A 11 -4.78 5.23 14.07
C ASN A 11 -4.49 4.41 15.33
N THR A 12 -5.55 4.25 16.12
CA THR A 12 -5.72 3.26 17.19
C THR A 12 -5.42 1.86 16.67
N GLN A 13 -4.16 1.42 16.75
CA GLN A 13 -3.85 0.00 16.79
C GLN A 13 -4.40 -0.51 18.13
N GLN A 14 -5.62 -1.04 18.06
CA GLN A 14 -6.29 -1.64 19.19
C GLN A 14 -5.50 -2.87 19.62
N GLN A 15 -4.74 -2.67 20.68
CA GLN A 15 -4.30 -3.68 21.61
C GLN A 15 -5.53 -4.39 22.19
N ASN A 16 -5.92 -5.47 21.54
CA ASN A 16 -6.75 -6.55 22.09
C ASN A 16 -6.23 -7.83 21.43
N ASN A 17 -6.44 -8.98 22.05
CA ASN A 17 -6.00 -10.29 21.55
C ASN A 17 -6.72 -10.74 20.25
N ALA A 18 -7.08 -9.80 19.38
CA ALA A 18 -7.62 -9.99 18.05
C ALA A 18 -6.47 -9.96 17.02
N PRO A 19 -6.54 -10.77 15.95
CA PRO A 19 -5.52 -10.78 14.92
C PRO A 19 -5.37 -9.38 14.31
N TYR A 20 -4.12 -8.91 14.24
CA TYR A 20 -3.75 -7.64 13.61
C TYR A 20 -4.28 -7.58 12.17
N LYS A 21 -5.12 -6.59 11.86
CA LYS A 21 -5.79 -6.47 10.56
C LYS A 21 -5.54 -5.11 9.92
N SER A 22 -4.98 -5.14 8.71
CA SER A 22 -4.66 -3.95 7.93
C SER A 22 -5.83 -3.57 7.04
N GLU A 23 -6.57 -2.53 7.42
CA GLU A 23 -7.74 -2.07 6.67
C GLU A 23 -7.41 -1.60 5.25
N LYS A 24 -6.17 -1.14 5.03
CA LYS A 24 -5.70 -0.65 3.74
C LYS A 24 -5.21 -1.75 2.79
N LYS A 25 -4.96 -2.97 3.29
CA LYS A 25 -4.39 -4.07 2.49
C LYS A 25 -5.36 -4.56 1.43
N ILE A 26 -6.58 -4.92 1.84
CA ILE A 26 -7.60 -5.48 0.93
C ILE A 26 -7.98 -4.49 -0.17
N PRO A 27 -8.24 -3.19 0.11
CA PRO A 27 -8.45 -2.20 -0.94
C PRO A 27 -7.24 -2.11 -1.88
N ALA A 28 -6.02 -1.95 -1.35
CA ALA A 28 -4.82 -1.85 -2.17
C ALA A 28 -4.61 -3.05 -3.10
N ALA A 29 -4.84 -4.26 -2.57
CA ALA A 29 -4.76 -5.51 -3.31
C ALA A 29 -5.78 -5.57 -4.45
N LEU A 30 -7.04 -5.22 -4.15
CA LEU A 30 -8.12 -5.22 -5.12
C LEU A 30 -7.94 -4.13 -6.18
N LEU A 31 -7.47 -2.95 -5.78
CA LEU A 31 -7.08 -1.85 -6.67
C LEU A 31 -5.95 -2.25 -7.60
N GLY A 32 -4.95 -3.01 -7.12
CA GLY A 32 -3.87 -3.55 -7.96
C GLY A 32 -4.35 -4.62 -8.93
N LEU A 33 -5.25 -5.51 -8.49
CA LEU A 33 -5.75 -6.61 -9.32
C LEU A 33 -6.75 -6.15 -10.39
N LEU A 34 -7.72 -5.33 -10.01
CA LEU A 34 -8.80 -4.90 -10.91
C LEU A 34 -8.44 -3.65 -11.70
N VAL A 35 -7.65 -2.74 -11.12
CA VAL A 35 -7.38 -1.41 -11.68
C VAL A 35 -5.89 -1.08 -11.68
N GLY A 36 -5.04 -2.10 -11.72
CA GLY A 36 -3.57 -1.95 -11.73
C GLY A 36 -3.06 -1.14 -12.91
N TRP A 37 -3.73 -1.21 -14.07
CA TRP A 37 -3.39 -0.41 -15.25
C TRP A 37 -3.32 1.10 -14.98
N LEU A 38 -4.17 1.61 -14.07
CA LEU A 38 -4.20 3.03 -13.72
C LEU A 38 -3.30 3.37 -12.52
N ALA A 39 -2.52 2.40 -12.02
CA ALA A 39 -1.64 2.54 -10.86
C ALA A 39 -2.34 3.02 -9.56
N LEU A 40 -3.67 2.83 -9.46
CA LEU A 40 -4.47 3.35 -8.34
C LEU A 40 -4.09 2.71 -7.00
N ASN A 41 -3.54 1.51 -7.00
CA ASN A 41 -2.97 0.87 -5.83
C ASN A 41 -1.88 1.77 -5.20
N LYS A 42 -0.95 2.29 -6.00
CA LYS A 42 0.13 3.18 -5.52
C LYS A 42 -0.41 4.53 -5.06
N PHE A 43 -1.38 5.09 -5.78
CA PHE A 43 -2.05 6.33 -5.35
C PHE A 43 -2.78 6.16 -4.01
N TYR A 44 -3.43 5.01 -3.78
CA TYR A 44 -4.14 4.71 -2.55
C TYR A 44 -3.20 4.64 -1.33
N LEU A 45 -1.99 4.13 -1.51
CA LEU A 45 -0.96 4.11 -0.46
C LEU A 45 -0.26 5.46 -0.26
N GLY A 46 -0.53 6.47 -1.09
CA GLY A 46 0.11 7.78 -1.03
C GLY A 46 1.43 7.90 -1.81
N TYR A 47 1.76 6.91 -2.65
CA TYR A 47 2.91 6.91 -3.56
C TYR A 47 2.56 7.59 -4.89
N THR A 48 2.19 8.87 -4.82
CA THR A 48 1.75 9.63 -6.00
C THR A 48 2.83 9.72 -7.07
N LYS A 49 4.11 9.84 -6.68
CA LYS A 49 5.22 9.93 -7.65
C LYS A 49 5.39 8.61 -8.40
N GLU A 50 5.39 7.50 -7.68
CA GLU A 50 5.54 6.15 -8.21
C GLU A 50 4.33 5.77 -9.07
N GLY A 51 3.12 6.14 -8.66
CA GLY A 51 1.90 5.99 -9.47
C GLY A 51 1.97 6.74 -10.79
N ILE A 52 2.49 7.97 -10.80
CA ILE A 52 2.70 8.74 -12.04
C ILE A 52 3.75 8.06 -12.92
N ILE A 53 4.87 7.60 -12.36
CA ILE A 53 5.92 6.88 -13.13
C ILE A 53 5.34 5.61 -13.76
N GLN A 54 4.54 4.85 -13.00
CA GLN A 54 3.86 3.65 -13.50
C GLN A 54 2.88 3.98 -14.63
N LEU A 55 2.11 5.07 -14.51
CA LEU A 55 1.19 5.52 -15.55
C LEU A 55 1.94 5.89 -16.83
N VAL A 56 3.03 6.66 -16.71
CA VAL A 56 3.88 7.04 -17.84
C VAL A 56 4.50 5.79 -18.49
N LEU A 57 5.00 4.85 -17.69
CA LEU A 57 5.51 3.57 -18.20
C LEU A 57 4.43 2.77 -18.93
N ASN A 58 3.20 2.71 -18.40
CA ASN A 58 2.08 2.07 -19.07
C ASN A 58 1.78 2.74 -20.42
N VAL A 59 1.76 4.07 -20.48
CA VAL A 59 1.54 4.80 -21.74
C VAL A 59 2.66 4.54 -22.75
N VAL A 60 3.92 4.60 -22.31
CA VAL A 60 5.10 4.37 -23.19
C VAL A 60 5.18 2.94 -23.68
N THR A 61 4.86 1.96 -22.83
CA THR A 61 4.93 0.52 -23.16
C THR A 61 3.64 -0.02 -23.78
N PHE A 62 2.70 0.85 -24.16
CA PHE A 62 1.35 0.46 -24.61
C PHE A 62 0.66 -0.53 -23.66
N GLY A 63 0.99 -0.45 -22.37
CA GLY A 63 0.38 -1.28 -21.35
C GLY A 63 1.12 -2.48 -20.85
N ALA A 64 2.27 -2.81 -21.44
CA ALA A 64 3.03 -3.97 -20.99
C ALA A 64 3.46 -3.83 -19.52
N ALA A 65 3.68 -2.60 -19.04
CA ALA A 65 4.04 -2.33 -17.65
C ALA A 65 2.89 -2.53 -16.62
N SER A 66 1.68 -2.89 -17.06
CA SER A 66 0.54 -3.16 -16.17
C SER A 66 0.68 -4.47 -15.40
N ILE A 67 1.62 -5.32 -15.81
CA ILE A 67 1.94 -6.56 -15.11
C ILE A 67 2.52 -6.31 -13.71
N ILE A 68 3.24 -5.20 -13.50
CA ILE A 68 3.83 -4.84 -12.21
C ILE A 68 2.75 -4.61 -11.13
N PRO A 69 1.76 -3.71 -11.31
CA PRO A 69 0.71 -3.48 -10.32
C PRO A 69 -0.22 -4.68 -10.17
N PHE A 70 -0.34 -5.52 -11.20
CA PHE A 70 -1.05 -6.80 -11.12
C PHE A 70 -0.34 -7.77 -10.16
N ILE A 71 0.99 -7.93 -10.30
CA ILE A 71 1.80 -8.75 -9.38
C ILE A 71 1.80 -8.16 -7.96
N GLU A 72 1.89 -6.83 -7.81
CA GLU A 72 1.78 -6.17 -6.50
C GLU A 72 0.42 -6.44 -5.85
N GLY A 73 -0.68 -6.40 -6.61
CA GLY A 73 -2.01 -6.75 -6.12
C GLY A 73 -2.08 -8.17 -5.55
N ILE A 74 -1.45 -9.14 -6.24
CA ILE A 74 -1.32 -10.52 -5.76
C ILE A 74 -0.47 -10.56 -4.48
N ILE A 75 0.69 -9.91 -4.45
CA ILE A 75 1.55 -9.89 -3.27
C ILE A 75 0.80 -9.31 -2.07
N TYR A 76 0.03 -8.24 -2.24
CA TYR A 76 -0.77 -7.67 -1.16
C TYR A 76 -1.85 -8.63 -0.65
N LEU A 77 -2.41 -9.50 -1.50
CA LEU A 77 -3.35 -10.55 -1.06
C LEU A 77 -2.65 -11.63 -0.22
N PHE A 78 -1.46 -12.08 -0.65
CA PHE A 78 -0.73 -13.17 0.00
C PHE A 78 0.11 -12.72 1.21
N MET A 79 0.35 -11.42 1.35
CA MET A 79 1.12 -10.86 2.46
C MET A 79 0.28 -10.73 3.72
N SER A 80 0.90 -10.95 4.90
CA SER A 80 0.21 -10.75 6.17
C SER A 80 -0.09 -9.27 6.40
N ASP A 81 -1.14 -8.99 7.17
CA ASP A 81 -1.54 -7.63 7.47
C ASP A 81 -0.42 -6.83 8.15
N GLU A 82 0.31 -7.46 9.09
CA GLU A 82 1.45 -6.88 9.81
C GLU A 82 2.62 -6.56 8.89
N GLN A 83 2.97 -7.49 7.99
CA GLN A 83 4.01 -7.25 7.00
C GLN A 83 3.63 -6.07 6.11
N PHE A 84 2.35 -5.95 5.72
CA PHE A 84 1.87 -4.89 4.84
C PHE A 84 2.02 -3.53 5.49
N ASP A 85 1.56 -3.41 6.72
CA ASP A 85 1.64 -2.14 7.42
C ASP A 85 3.08 -1.73 7.72
N ASN A 86 3.94 -2.67 8.13
CA ASN A 86 5.35 -2.38 8.34
C ASN A 86 6.05 -1.96 7.03
N THR A 87 5.83 -2.68 5.94
CA THR A 87 6.57 -2.45 4.68
C THR A 87 6.05 -1.23 3.91
N TYR A 88 4.73 -1.10 3.82
CA TYR A 88 4.07 -0.18 2.90
C TYR A 88 3.39 1.00 3.57
N VAL A 89 3.11 0.95 4.87
CA VAL A 89 2.56 2.09 5.62
C VAL A 89 3.67 2.81 6.39
N HIS A 90 4.52 2.06 7.10
CA HIS A 90 5.62 2.62 7.90
C HIS A 90 6.89 2.87 7.09
N ASN A 91 7.41 1.85 6.39
CA ASN A 91 8.68 1.95 5.65
C ASN A 91 8.55 2.60 4.27
N LYS A 92 7.32 2.91 3.85
CA LYS A 92 7.02 3.57 2.59
C LYS A 92 7.71 2.93 1.36
N LYS A 93 7.70 1.60 1.23
CA LYS A 93 8.29 0.91 0.09
C LYS A 93 7.51 1.17 -1.22
N GLY A 94 8.08 1.97 -2.12
CA GLY A 94 7.37 2.47 -3.31
C GLY A 94 7.10 1.46 -4.43
N TRP A 95 7.82 0.34 -4.49
CA TRP A 95 7.70 -0.71 -5.52
C TRP A 95 7.91 -2.08 -4.88
N LEU A 96 7.30 -3.13 -5.47
CA LEU A 96 7.55 -4.56 -5.24
C LEU A 96 8.48 -4.89 -4.08
#